data_AF-A0A0B6ZCD9-F1
#
_entry.id   AF-A0A0B6ZCD9-F1
#
_cell.length_a   1.000
_cell.length_b   1.000
_cell.length_c   1.000
_cell.angle_alpha   90.00
_cell.angle_beta   90.00
_cell.angle_gamma   90.00
#
_symmetry.space_group_name_H-M   'P 1'
#
loop_
_entity.id
_entity.type
_entity.pdbx_description
1 polymer ?
#
loop_
_entity_poly.entity_id
_entity_poly.type
_entity_poly.pdbx_seq_one_letter_code
_entity_poly.pdbx_strand_id
1 'polypeptide(L)'
;KENQKLGQHILYKDSKLRGLAYVAVGKIGRRSPHRLTKDIQVVQTFFDALCQEEGDTRLAVQESLSMMSDAFINLDDTNKQLMEALLLQTIDKVEPQARLVTVQYALTVFPSDHIPSRYILMLGAGDIKEDVRAESVKALRKTHTSSFIKQTDKNVLPDFVKMVTYVVEKDLDVLANMFITKC
;
A
#
# COMPACT_ATOMS: atom_id res chain seq x y z
N LYS A 1 4.46 -37.18 13.16
CA LYS A 1 4.32 -36.61 11.79
C LYS A 1 2.86 -36.31 11.42
N GLU A 2 1.86 -37.07 11.90
CA GLU A 2 0.43 -36.71 11.75
C GLU A 2 -0.02 -35.49 12.57
N ASN A 3 0.43 -35.35 13.82
CA ASN A 3 0.09 -34.19 14.66
C ASN A 3 0.60 -32.84 14.12
N GLN A 4 1.66 -32.86 13.29
CA GLN A 4 2.21 -31.66 12.65
C GLN A 4 1.39 -31.24 11.42
N LYS A 5 0.79 -32.22 10.71
CA LYS A 5 -0.17 -31.96 9.63
C LYS A 5 -1.53 -31.52 10.17
N LEU A 6 -1.99 -32.09 11.30
CA LEU A 6 -3.23 -31.68 11.96
C LEU A 6 -3.13 -30.25 12.51
N GLY A 7 -1.99 -29.90 13.12
CA GLY A 7 -1.72 -28.54 13.58
C GLY A 7 -1.69 -27.52 12.46
N GLN A 8 -1.07 -27.83 11.31
CA GLN A 8 -1.08 -26.96 10.13
C GLN A 8 -2.48 -26.82 9.53
N HIS A 9 -3.29 -27.88 9.50
CA HIS A 9 -4.62 -27.86 8.88
C HIS A 9 -5.69 -27.17 9.75
N ILE A 10 -5.50 -27.11 11.08
CA ILE A 10 -6.37 -26.40 12.02
C ILE A 10 -5.98 -24.91 12.09
N LEU A 11 -4.69 -24.57 12.03
CA LEU A 11 -4.21 -23.18 12.08
C LEU A 11 -4.69 -22.34 10.88
N TYR A 12 -4.81 -22.96 9.69
CA TYR A 12 -5.17 -22.25 8.45
C TYR A 12 -6.67 -22.00 8.27
N LYS A 13 -7.55 -22.66 9.04
CA LYS A 13 -9.02 -22.52 8.90
C LYS A 13 -9.68 -21.63 9.94
N ASP A 14 -9.06 -21.39 11.09
CA ASP A 14 -9.65 -20.51 12.10
C ASP A 14 -9.40 -19.04 11.76
N SER A 15 -10.43 -18.39 11.20
CA SER A 15 -10.44 -16.97 10.84
C SER A 15 -10.03 -16.08 12.01
N LYS A 16 -10.48 -16.41 13.23
CA LYS A 16 -10.14 -15.64 14.44
C LYS A 16 -8.67 -15.76 14.79
N LEU A 17 -8.10 -16.97 14.72
CA LEU A 17 -6.68 -17.19 14.97
C LEU A 17 -5.81 -16.48 13.94
N ARG A 18 -6.21 -16.49 12.66
CA ARG A 18 -5.51 -15.74 11.60
C ARG A 18 -5.56 -14.24 11.85
N GLY A 19 -6.73 -13.69 12.20
CA GLY A 19 -6.87 -12.29 12.58
C GLY A 19 -5.93 -11.90 13.74
N LEU A 20 -5.86 -12.73 14.78
CA LEU A 20 -4.93 -12.52 15.90
C LEU A 20 -3.46 -12.57 15.47
N ALA A 21 -3.11 -13.47 14.55
CA ALA A 21 -1.77 -13.59 14.02
C ALA A 21 -1.36 -12.34 13.21
N TYR A 22 -2.25 -11.83 12.35
CA TYR A 22 -2.01 -10.59 11.60
C TYR A 22 -1.73 -9.43 12.56
N VAL A 23 -2.60 -9.23 13.56
CA VAL A 23 -2.43 -8.15 14.56
C VAL A 23 -1.14 -8.30 15.34
N ALA A 24 -0.75 -9.52 15.71
CA ALA A 24 0.51 -9.78 16.40
C ALA A 24 1.72 -9.34 15.56
N VAL A 25 1.72 -9.67 14.26
CA VAL A 25 2.77 -9.24 13.32
C VAL A 25 2.76 -7.72 13.14
N GLY A 26 1.58 -7.08 13.03
CA GLY A 26 1.43 -5.62 13.02
C GLY A 26 2.11 -4.94 14.21
N LYS A 27 1.88 -5.47 15.42
CA LYS A 27 2.51 -4.99 16.65
C LYS A 27 4.03 -5.18 16.66
N ILE A 28 4.52 -6.32 16.15
CA ILE A 28 5.96 -6.57 16.02
C ILE A 28 6.58 -5.59 15.03
N GLY A 29 5.96 -5.36 13.87
CA GLY A 29 6.40 -4.41 12.87
C GLY A 29 6.55 -3.01 13.44
N ARG A 30 5.55 -2.56 14.22
CA ARG A 30 5.57 -1.28 14.91
C ARG A 30 6.68 -1.18 15.97
N ARG A 31 6.95 -2.25 16.72
CA ARG A 31 7.92 -2.25 17.83
C ARG A 31 9.36 -2.52 17.38
N SER A 32 9.56 -3.18 16.25
CA SER A 32 10.86 -3.60 15.73
C SER A 32 10.92 -3.50 14.20
N PRO A 33 10.82 -2.27 13.65
CA PRO A 33 10.67 -2.03 12.22
C PRO A 33 11.82 -2.61 11.38
N HIS A 34 13.06 -2.57 11.89
CA HIS A 34 14.24 -3.11 11.21
C HIS A 34 14.19 -4.63 10.94
N ARG A 35 13.30 -5.38 11.61
CA ARG A 35 13.11 -6.82 11.33
C ARG A 35 12.16 -7.02 10.17
N LEU A 36 11.18 -6.14 10.05
CA LEU A 36 10.17 -6.16 9.00
C LEU A 36 10.74 -5.66 7.68
N THR A 37 11.53 -4.58 7.69
CA THR A 37 12.12 -4.03 6.46
C THR A 37 13.14 -4.92 5.79
N LYS A 38 13.70 -5.91 6.50
CA LYS A 38 14.59 -6.93 5.93
C LYS A 38 13.87 -7.94 5.05
N ASP A 39 12.57 -8.10 5.24
CA ASP A 39 11.76 -9.05 4.51
C ASP A 39 10.50 -8.35 3.98
N ILE A 40 10.67 -7.67 2.84
CA ILE A 40 9.60 -6.98 2.15
C ILE A 40 8.47 -7.95 1.75
N GLN A 41 8.72 -9.27 1.68
CA GLN A 41 7.68 -10.25 1.34
C GLN A 41 6.59 -10.31 2.41
N VAL A 42 6.88 -9.90 3.65
CA VAL A 42 5.86 -9.81 4.71
C VAL A 42 4.80 -8.79 4.31
N VAL A 43 5.18 -7.62 3.78
CA VAL A 43 4.18 -6.61 3.39
C VAL A 43 3.37 -7.09 2.20
N GLN A 44 3.99 -7.76 1.23
CA GLN A 44 3.31 -8.37 0.09
C GLN A 44 2.29 -9.41 0.56
N THR A 45 2.66 -10.27 1.50
CA THR A 45 1.75 -11.28 2.07
C THR A 45 0.52 -10.64 2.71
N PHE A 46 0.67 -9.48 3.36
CA PHE A 46 -0.46 -8.75 3.96
C PHE A 46 -1.34 -8.08 2.90
N PHE A 47 -0.75 -7.53 1.84
CA PHE A 47 -1.51 -6.99 0.71
C PHE A 47 -2.29 -8.09 -0.03
N ASP A 48 -1.71 -9.27 -0.22
CA ASP A 48 -2.42 -10.44 -0.77
C ASP A 48 -3.55 -10.89 0.17
N ALA A 49 -3.31 -10.89 1.48
CA ALA A 49 -4.32 -11.21 2.47
C ALA A 49 -5.48 -10.21 2.48
N LEU A 50 -5.27 -8.91 2.19
CA LEU A 50 -6.36 -7.95 2.03
C LEU A 50 -7.32 -8.33 0.89
N CYS A 51 -6.80 -8.98 -0.16
CA CYS A 51 -7.59 -9.42 -1.30
C CYS A 51 -8.30 -10.76 -1.03
N GLN A 52 -7.74 -11.62 -0.17
CA GLN A 52 -8.23 -12.98 0.06
C GLN A 52 -9.12 -13.15 1.30
N GLU A 53 -8.83 -12.43 2.38
CA GLU A 53 -9.57 -12.52 3.64
C GLU A 53 -10.90 -11.77 3.56
N GLU A 54 -11.83 -12.06 4.47
CA GLU A 54 -13.13 -11.38 4.54
C GLU A 54 -13.48 -10.99 5.98
N GLY A 55 -14.49 -10.13 6.14
CA GLY A 55 -15.02 -9.71 7.45
C GLY A 55 -13.96 -9.17 8.41
N ASP A 56 -14.04 -9.60 9.66
CA ASP A 56 -13.14 -9.15 10.75
C ASP A 56 -11.67 -9.47 10.49
N THR A 57 -11.38 -10.54 9.76
CA THR A 57 -9.99 -10.93 9.46
C THR A 57 -9.37 -9.97 8.45
N ARG A 58 -10.12 -9.53 7.44
CA ARG A 58 -9.65 -8.47 6.53
C ARG A 58 -9.40 -7.16 7.28
N LEU A 59 -10.27 -6.82 8.23
CA LEU A 59 -10.09 -5.65 9.10
C LEU A 59 -8.82 -5.76 9.96
N ALA A 60 -8.55 -6.95 10.51
CA ALA A 60 -7.31 -7.22 11.25
C ALA A 60 -6.06 -7.05 10.38
N VAL A 61 -6.10 -7.50 9.12
CA VAL A 61 -5.01 -7.27 8.15
C VAL A 61 -4.81 -5.78 7.89
N GLN A 62 -5.90 -5.05 7.64
CA GLN A 62 -5.88 -3.61 7.41
C GLN A 62 -5.27 -2.85 8.59
N GLU A 63 -5.74 -3.13 9.81
CA GLU A 63 -5.22 -2.53 11.04
C GLU A 63 -3.72 -2.80 11.18
N SER A 64 -3.29 -4.03 10.91
CA SER A 64 -1.90 -4.43 11.01
C SER A 64 -1.01 -3.67 10.02
N LEU A 65 -1.46 -3.53 8.77
CA LEU A 65 -0.77 -2.75 7.75
C LEU A 65 -0.65 -1.28 8.17
N SER A 66 -1.71 -0.69 8.75
CA SER A 66 -1.63 0.68 9.28
C SER A 66 -0.64 0.81 10.45
N MET A 67 -0.50 -0.21 11.32
CA MET A 67 0.46 -0.17 12.43
C MET A 67 1.92 -0.17 11.97
N MET A 68 2.22 -0.76 10.81
CA MET A 68 3.59 -0.98 10.35
C MET A 68 4.03 -0.05 9.21
N SER A 69 3.16 0.83 8.69
CA SER A 69 3.47 1.69 7.52
C SER A 69 4.75 2.52 7.69
N ASP A 70 4.94 3.09 8.88
CA ASP A 70 6.07 3.98 9.17
C ASP A 70 7.42 3.24 9.15
N ALA A 71 7.41 1.91 9.30
CA ALA A 71 8.61 1.09 9.19
C ALA A 71 9.26 1.20 7.81
N PHE A 72 8.48 1.55 6.77
CA PHE A 72 8.90 1.52 5.37
C PHE A 72 9.35 2.89 4.83
N ILE A 73 9.36 3.98 5.61
CA ILE A 73 9.67 5.34 5.11
C ILE A 73 11.08 5.45 4.48
N ASN A 74 12.06 4.73 5.02
CA ASN A 74 13.47 4.82 4.61
C ASN A 74 13.97 3.51 3.98
N LEU A 75 13.21 2.95 3.05
CA LEU A 75 13.63 1.79 2.27
C LEU A 75 14.83 2.14 1.39
N ASP A 76 15.72 1.17 1.18
CA ASP A 76 16.73 1.23 0.11
C ASP A 76 16.06 1.19 -1.27
N ASP A 77 16.80 1.59 -2.31
CA ASP A 77 16.26 1.73 -3.67
C ASP A 77 15.62 0.45 -4.22
N THR A 78 16.16 -0.73 -3.85
CA THR A 78 15.62 -2.02 -4.32
C THR A 78 14.27 -2.29 -3.67
N ASN A 79 14.20 -2.19 -2.35
CA ASN A 79 12.94 -2.39 -1.62
C ASN A 79 11.91 -1.32 -1.93
N LYS A 80 12.36 -0.10 -2.22
CA LYS A 80 11.50 1.00 -2.65
C LYS A 80 10.83 0.69 -3.99
N GLN A 81 11.58 0.21 -4.99
CA GLN A 81 11.01 -0.23 -6.28
C GLN A 81 10.03 -1.40 -6.13
N LEU A 82 10.33 -2.37 -5.25
CA LEU A 82 9.42 -3.47 -4.95
C LEU A 82 8.11 -2.97 -4.31
N MET A 83 8.20 -2.04 -3.36
CA MET A 83 7.03 -1.41 -2.76
C MET A 83 6.22 -0.64 -3.81
N GLU A 84 6.86 0.12 -4.70
CA GLU A 84 6.19 0.82 -5.80
C GLU A 84 5.39 -0.14 -6.70
N ALA A 85 6.02 -1.23 -7.14
CA ALA A 85 5.38 -2.23 -7.99
C ALA A 85 4.19 -2.89 -7.27
N LEU A 86 4.34 -3.23 -5.99
CA LEU A 86 3.27 -3.80 -5.17
C LEU A 86 2.08 -2.85 -5.07
N LEU A 87 2.32 -1.57 -4.77
CA LEU A 87 1.26 -0.58 -4.64
C LEU A 87 0.57 -0.30 -5.98
N LEU A 88 1.32 -0.18 -7.07
CA LEU A 88 0.77 -0.03 -8.42
C LEU A 88 -0.08 -1.23 -8.84
N GLN A 89 0.31 -2.45 -8.47
CA GLN A 89 -0.52 -3.63 -8.75
C GLN A 89 -1.78 -3.68 -7.88
N THR A 90 -1.72 -3.12 -6.68
CA THR A 90 -2.80 -3.19 -5.69
C THR A 90 -3.89 -2.14 -5.92
N ILE A 91 -3.54 -0.97 -6.47
CA ILE A 91 -4.52 0.10 -6.70
C ILE A 91 -5.63 -0.29 -7.69
N ASP A 92 -5.41 -1.32 -8.51
CA ASP A 92 -6.40 -1.83 -9.47
C ASP A 92 -7.21 -3.03 -8.96
N LYS A 93 -7.03 -3.44 -7.69
CA LYS A 93 -7.75 -4.57 -7.10
C LYS A 93 -9.22 -4.24 -6.87
N VAL A 94 -10.10 -5.24 -6.94
CA VAL A 94 -11.54 -5.04 -6.80
C VAL A 94 -11.92 -4.67 -5.35
N GLU A 95 -11.12 -5.11 -4.37
CA GLU A 95 -11.31 -4.87 -2.96
C GLU A 95 -11.02 -3.41 -2.56
N PRO A 96 -12.02 -2.64 -2.11
CA PRO A 96 -11.82 -1.25 -1.68
C PRO A 96 -10.80 -1.10 -0.56
N GLN A 97 -10.74 -2.05 0.37
CA GLN A 97 -9.78 -1.98 1.48
C GLN A 97 -8.33 -2.09 1.00
N ALA A 98 -8.07 -2.91 -0.03
CA ALA A 98 -6.75 -3.01 -0.63
C ALA A 98 -6.32 -1.67 -1.23
N ARG A 99 -7.19 -1.06 -2.04
CA ARG A 99 -6.96 0.27 -2.64
C ARG A 99 -6.81 1.37 -1.59
N LEU A 100 -7.61 1.34 -0.52
CA LEU A 100 -7.51 2.31 0.58
C LEU A 100 -6.15 2.22 1.29
N VAL A 101 -5.67 1.02 1.61
CA VAL A 101 -4.37 0.85 2.24
C VAL A 101 -3.25 1.24 1.29
N THR A 102 -3.40 0.97 -0.01
CA THR A 102 -2.46 1.41 -1.03
C THR A 102 -2.26 2.93 -1.04
N VAL A 103 -3.35 3.71 -1.00
CA VAL A 103 -3.24 5.19 -1.00
C VAL A 103 -2.65 5.71 0.31
N GLN A 104 -2.93 5.04 1.44
CA GLN A 104 -2.30 5.35 2.73
C GLN A 104 -0.79 5.11 2.70
N TYR A 105 -0.35 3.97 2.14
CA TYR A 105 1.07 3.66 2.00
C TYR A 105 1.77 4.62 1.02
N ALA A 106 1.14 4.96 -0.10
CA ALA A 106 1.67 5.93 -1.06
C ALA A 106 1.91 7.31 -0.42
N LEU A 107 1.06 7.73 0.52
CA LEU A 107 1.23 8.96 1.28
C LEU A 107 2.32 8.85 2.36
N THR A 108 2.32 7.76 3.14
CA THR A 108 3.16 7.64 4.34
C THR A 108 4.61 7.26 4.00
N VAL A 109 4.79 6.32 3.08
CA VAL A 109 6.10 5.69 2.79
C VAL A 109 6.99 6.57 1.91
N PHE A 110 6.39 7.36 1.02
CA PHE A 110 7.12 8.07 -0.02
C PHE A 110 7.12 9.59 0.19
N PRO A 111 8.22 10.29 -0.15
CA PRO A 111 8.27 11.73 -0.04
C PRO A 111 7.31 12.43 -1.01
N SER A 112 7.09 13.73 -0.80
CA SER A 112 6.02 14.45 -1.50
C SER A 112 6.23 14.71 -2.98
N ASP A 113 7.48 14.64 -3.41
CA ASP A 113 7.94 14.79 -4.79
C ASP A 113 8.08 13.44 -5.51
N HIS A 114 7.72 12.34 -4.84
CA HIS A 114 7.85 11.02 -5.41
C HIS A 114 6.78 10.73 -6.47
N ILE A 115 7.20 10.70 -7.74
CA ILE A 115 6.31 10.61 -8.90
C ILE A 115 5.40 9.35 -8.87
N PRO A 116 5.92 8.11 -8.69
CA PRO A 116 5.05 6.92 -8.68
C PRO A 116 3.98 6.93 -7.59
N SER A 117 4.29 7.42 -6.38
CA SER A 117 3.30 7.48 -5.30
C SER A 117 2.26 8.56 -5.55
N ARG A 118 2.65 9.68 -6.17
CA ARG A 118 1.70 10.72 -6.59
C ARG A 118 0.79 10.25 -7.71
N TYR A 119 1.31 9.42 -8.62
CA TYR A 119 0.48 8.76 -9.63
C TYR A 119 -0.57 7.85 -8.99
N ILE A 120 -0.20 7.00 -8.04
CA ILE A 120 -1.13 6.17 -7.28
C ILE A 120 -2.22 7.02 -6.59
N LEU A 121 -1.85 8.12 -5.96
CA LEU A 121 -2.83 9.02 -5.33
C LEU A 121 -3.77 9.68 -6.35
N MET A 122 -3.31 9.98 -7.57
CA MET A 122 -4.19 10.49 -8.63
C MET A 122 -5.18 9.43 -9.10
N LEU A 123 -4.75 8.16 -9.23
CA LEU A 123 -5.66 7.04 -9.51
C LEU A 123 -6.71 6.90 -8.39
N GLY A 124 -6.26 6.92 -7.14
CA GLY A 124 -7.15 6.85 -5.98
C GLY A 124 -8.12 8.03 -5.89
N ALA A 125 -7.75 9.23 -6.34
CA ALA A 125 -8.64 10.38 -6.41
C ALA A 125 -9.78 10.21 -7.45
N GLY A 126 -9.61 9.29 -8.39
CA GLY A 126 -10.65 8.86 -9.34
C GLY A 126 -11.48 7.65 -8.89
N ASP A 127 -11.26 7.12 -7.68
CA ASP A 127 -11.87 5.87 -7.24
C ASP A 127 -13.41 5.97 -7.10
N ILE A 128 -14.10 4.88 -7.41
CA ILE A 128 -15.55 4.73 -7.23
C ILE A 128 -15.97 4.74 -5.75
N LYS A 129 -15.09 4.29 -4.84
CA LYS A 129 -15.35 4.23 -3.40
C LYS A 129 -14.93 5.54 -2.75
N GLU A 130 -15.88 6.13 -2.02
CA GLU A 130 -15.71 7.47 -1.43
C GLU A 130 -14.53 7.56 -0.47
N ASP A 131 -14.33 6.55 0.40
CA ASP A 131 -13.23 6.58 1.38
C ASP A 131 -11.84 6.63 0.70
N VAL A 132 -11.65 5.85 -0.37
CA VAL A 132 -10.40 5.83 -1.15
C VAL A 132 -10.18 7.18 -1.82
N ARG A 133 -11.24 7.71 -2.45
CA ARG A 133 -11.21 9.02 -3.11
C ARG A 133 -10.93 10.16 -2.15
N ALA A 134 -11.62 10.19 -1.00
CA ALA A 134 -11.48 11.21 0.01
C ALA A 134 -10.06 11.22 0.60
N GLU A 135 -9.51 10.05 0.95
CA GLU A 135 -8.15 9.97 1.50
C GLU A 135 -7.10 10.39 0.46
N SER A 136 -7.29 10.01 -0.80
CA SER A 136 -6.38 10.38 -1.90
C SER A 136 -6.38 11.88 -2.18
N VAL A 137 -7.57 12.49 -2.28
CA VAL A 137 -7.71 13.95 -2.49
C VAL A 137 -7.12 14.72 -1.30
N LYS A 138 -7.35 14.24 -0.07
CA LYS A 138 -6.76 14.81 1.13
C LYS A 138 -5.24 14.70 1.12
N ALA A 139 -4.69 13.56 0.70
CA ALA A 139 -3.24 13.35 0.57
C ALA A 139 -2.62 14.32 -0.46
N LEU A 140 -3.24 14.47 -1.63
CA LEU A 140 -2.81 15.39 -2.68
C LEU A 140 -2.95 16.87 -2.30
N ARG A 141 -3.90 17.21 -1.42
CA ARG A 141 -4.04 18.59 -0.90
C ARG A 141 -3.13 18.90 0.27
N LYS A 142 -2.75 17.91 1.10
CA LYS A 142 -1.82 18.11 2.22
C LYS A 142 -0.44 18.61 1.77
N THR A 143 -0.03 18.31 0.55
CA THR A 143 1.18 18.92 -0.05
C THR A 143 1.01 20.43 -0.30
N HIS A 144 -0.22 20.92 -0.44
CA HIS A 144 -0.56 22.31 -0.75
C HIS A 144 -0.87 23.18 0.50
N THR A 145 -1.28 22.59 1.63
CA THR A 145 -1.76 23.34 2.82
C THR A 145 -0.72 23.51 3.93
N SER A 146 0.58 23.42 3.67
CA SER A 146 1.63 23.74 4.67
C SER A 146 1.82 25.24 4.93
N SER A 147 0.74 26.02 4.80
CA SER A 147 0.69 27.41 5.25
C SER A 147 0.21 27.47 6.70
N PHE A 148 1.06 28.02 7.57
CA PHE A 148 0.81 28.63 8.89
C PHE A 148 1.36 27.96 10.17
N ILE A 149 2.07 26.82 10.14
CA ILE A 149 2.83 26.36 11.32
C ILE A 149 4.27 26.00 10.92
N LYS A 150 5.21 26.71 11.57
CA LYS A 150 6.68 26.66 11.56
C LYS A 150 7.36 25.46 10.85
N GLN A 151 8.21 25.80 9.87
CA GLN A 151 9.53 25.22 9.48
C GLN A 151 9.79 23.76 9.90
N THR A 152 10.05 22.80 9.01
CA THR A 152 11.38 22.59 8.40
C THR A 152 11.42 21.84 7.06
N ASP A 153 10.35 21.19 6.60
CA ASP A 153 10.38 20.41 5.36
C ASP A 153 9.72 21.19 4.23
N LYS A 154 10.50 21.56 3.22
CA LYS A 154 9.96 22.09 1.97
C LYS A 154 9.08 20.98 1.40
N ASN A 155 7.76 21.17 1.38
CA ASN A 155 6.86 20.35 0.58
C ASN A 155 7.22 20.57 -0.89
N VAL A 156 8.20 19.82 -1.38
CA VAL A 156 8.61 19.82 -2.78
C VAL A 156 7.54 19.05 -3.53
N LEU A 157 6.96 19.71 -4.54
CA LEU A 157 6.07 19.08 -5.50
C LEU A 157 6.92 18.32 -6.54
N PRO A 158 6.41 17.22 -7.10
CA PRO A 158 7.09 16.54 -8.19
C PRO A 158 7.28 17.49 -9.38
N ASP A 159 8.38 17.31 -10.11
CA ASP A 159 8.59 18.02 -11.36
C ASP A 159 7.44 17.76 -12.34
N PHE A 160 6.82 18.83 -12.84
CA PHE A 160 5.63 18.73 -13.65
C PHE A 160 5.86 17.94 -14.95
N VAL A 161 6.98 18.19 -15.63
CA VAL A 161 7.29 17.53 -16.91
C VAL A 161 7.49 16.04 -16.69
N LYS A 162 8.29 15.66 -15.69
CA LYS A 162 8.50 14.25 -15.33
C LYS A 162 7.21 13.57 -14.90
N MET A 163 6.36 14.27 -14.13
CA MET A 163 5.07 13.74 -13.69
C MET A 163 4.13 13.46 -14.87
N VAL A 164 3.97 14.41 -15.78
CA VAL A 164 3.13 14.24 -16.98
C VAL A 164 3.69 13.15 -17.90
N THR A 165 5.01 13.11 -18.07
CA THR A 165 5.68 12.06 -18.87
C THR A 165 5.36 10.69 -18.29
N TYR A 166 5.50 10.52 -16.97
CA TYR A 166 5.18 9.26 -16.29
C TYR A 166 3.70 8.85 -16.45
N VAL A 167 2.77 9.81 -16.36
CA VAL A 167 1.34 9.54 -16.58
C VAL A 167 1.09 9.01 -17.99
N VAL A 168 1.68 9.66 -19.01
CA VAL A 168 1.53 9.25 -20.41
C VAL A 168 2.13 7.86 -20.65
N GLU A 169 3.32 7.59 -20.12
CA GLU A 169 3.95 6.28 -20.21
C GLU A 169 3.06 5.17 -19.61
N LYS A 170 2.45 5.42 -18.44
CA LYS A 170 1.58 4.45 -17.79
C LYS A 170 0.25 4.23 -18.50
N ASP A 171 -0.33 5.26 -19.10
CA ASP A 171 -1.55 5.12 -19.90
C ASP A 171 -1.29 4.28 -21.17
N LEU A 172 -0.14 4.48 -21.81
CA LEU A 172 0.28 3.67 -22.96
C LEU A 172 0.50 2.20 -22.60
N ASP A 173 1.11 1.90 -21.44
CA ASP A 173 1.26 0.53 -20.94
C ASP A 173 -0.10 -0.15 -20.76
N VAL A 174 -1.09 0.55 -20.18
CA VAL A 174 -2.45 0.03 -19.97
C VAL A 174 -3.15 -0.26 -21.30
N LEU A 175 -3.05 0.67 -22.25
CA LEU A 175 -3.60 0.48 -23.60
C LEU A 175 -2.94 -0.71 -24.31
N ALA A 176 -1.61 -0.79 -24.31
CA ALA A 176 -0.87 -1.89 -24.92
C ALA A 176 -1.27 -3.26 -24.33
N ASN A 177 -1.39 -3.35 -23.01
CA ASN A 177 -1.83 -4.58 -22.35
C ASN A 177 -3.27 -4.97 -22.71
N MET A 178 -4.17 -4.00 -22.89
CA MET A 178 -5.56 -4.25 -23.30
C MET A 178 -5.67 -4.73 -24.76
N PHE A 179 -4.75 -4.33 -25.63
CA PHE A 179 -4.66 -4.85 -27.00
C PHE A 179 -4.07 -6.25 -27.07
N ILE A 180 -3.11 -6.60 -26.21
CA ILE A 180 -2.49 -7.93 -26.18
C ILE A 180 -3.42 -8.99 -25.58
N THR A 181 -4.24 -8.66 -24.57
CA THR A 181 -5.19 -9.63 -23.97
C THR A 181 -6.46 -9.89 -24.81
N LYS A 182 -6.65 -9.16 -25.92
CA LYS A 182 -7.78 -9.31 -26.84
C LYS A 182 -7.43 -9.98 -28.17
N CYS A 183 -6.19 -10.41 -28.37
CA CYS A 183 -5.73 -11.22 -29.50
C CYS A 183 -5.51 -12.66 -29.04
#